data_AF-A0A842XKG8-F1
#
_entry.id   AF-A0A842XKG8-F1
#
_cell.length_a   1.000
_cell.length_b   1.000
_cell.length_c   1.000
_cell.angle_alpha   90.00
_cell.angle_beta   90.00
_cell.angle_gamma   90.00
#
_symmetry.space_group_name_H-M   'P 1'
#
loop_
_entity.id
_entity.type
_entity.pdbx_description
1 polymer ?
#
loop_
_entity_poly.entity_id
_entity_poly.type
_entity_poly.pdbx_seq_one_letter_code
_entity_poly.pdbx_strand_id
1 'polypeptide(L)'
;MKFGTYLYEPNKVEGFDFDVYRLKPETGRLGTPQTDMYNNIACFGDNVTAREHPDWISQSKLGPAMRGNNNYNLHWDILCPTVKEFREYILNYIEETAKQTNQPILLNSIHFADHGHCTCKRCNRMWKESGLEWLEWRKTVVTDFIRDIRERVKTPLIISLLPDPANSDDRFGIDFDALAPYADAFNVVMFSQNYATAWYWESLARAFKKILKKPVYANLYIWGPGDDPRNIPTVDQLLKVSVRTGRTGIDGIIYLSDTVDHMRDFQKAAVDRVELRDELKTYGCQPVLDLVDRWEKIVK
;
A
#
# COMPACT_ATOMS: atom_id res chain seq x y z
N MET A 1 -12.62 7.11 -12.97
CA MET A 1 -11.67 6.18 -12.35
C MET A 1 -10.27 6.59 -12.79
N LYS A 2 -9.27 6.52 -11.90
CA LYS A 2 -7.86 6.74 -12.26
C LYS A 2 -7.08 5.42 -12.23
N PHE A 3 -6.05 5.31 -13.05
CA PHE A 3 -5.22 4.14 -13.15
C PHE A 3 -3.75 4.52 -12.97
N GLY A 4 -3.07 3.83 -12.06
CA GLY A 4 -1.68 4.09 -11.75
C GLY A 4 -0.79 2.87 -11.93
N THR A 5 0.49 3.10 -12.17
CA THR A 5 1.52 2.08 -11.97
C THR A 5 2.15 2.22 -10.58
N TYR A 6 2.75 1.14 -10.10
CA TYR A 6 3.56 1.15 -8.89
C TYR A 6 4.78 0.25 -9.09
N LEU A 7 5.94 0.88 -9.19
CA LEU A 7 7.17 0.27 -9.69
C LEU A 7 8.29 0.34 -8.68
N TYR A 8 9.18 -0.65 -8.71
CA TYR A 8 10.42 -0.64 -7.94
C TYR A 8 11.52 0.19 -8.63
N GLU A 9 11.30 0.59 -9.88
CA GLU A 9 12.21 1.41 -10.69
C GLU A 9 11.64 2.82 -10.89
N PRO A 10 12.51 3.84 -10.99
CA PRO A 10 12.11 5.23 -11.19
C PRO A 10 11.82 5.53 -12.67
N ASN A 11 10.99 4.70 -13.30
CA ASN A 11 10.65 4.82 -14.72
C ASN A 11 9.13 4.85 -14.87
N LYS A 12 8.63 5.61 -15.85
CA LYS A 12 7.21 5.73 -16.13
C LYS A 12 6.75 4.74 -17.19
N VAL A 13 5.46 4.40 -17.15
CA VAL A 13 4.83 3.55 -18.16
C VAL A 13 3.67 4.29 -18.81
N GLU A 14 3.70 4.38 -20.13
CA GLU A 14 2.66 5.06 -20.89
C GLU A 14 1.31 4.33 -20.78
N GLY A 15 0.21 5.09 -20.87
CA GLY A 15 -1.14 4.53 -20.84
C GLY A 15 -1.79 4.48 -19.46
N PHE A 16 -1.10 4.95 -18.43
CA PHE A 16 -1.62 5.18 -17.08
C PHE A 16 -1.78 6.69 -16.80
N ASP A 17 -2.61 7.03 -15.82
CA ASP A 17 -2.89 8.42 -15.44
C ASP A 17 -1.82 9.00 -14.50
N PHE A 18 -1.10 8.13 -13.79
CA PHE A 18 0.02 8.48 -12.92
C PHE A 18 0.92 7.28 -12.66
N ASP A 19 2.13 7.52 -12.15
CA ASP A 19 3.08 6.48 -11.78
C ASP A 19 3.54 6.66 -10.34
N VAL A 20 3.71 5.56 -9.61
CA VAL A 20 4.21 5.52 -8.24
C VAL A 20 5.57 4.83 -8.23
N TYR A 21 6.60 5.53 -7.76
CA TYR A 21 7.90 4.96 -7.52
C TYR A 21 8.03 4.49 -6.06
N ARG A 22 8.44 3.23 -5.84
CA ARG A 22 8.75 2.67 -4.52
C ARG A 22 10.07 3.22 -3.98
N LEU A 23 10.08 4.50 -3.66
CA LEU A 23 11.25 5.26 -3.20
C LEU A 23 11.91 4.63 -1.97
N LYS A 24 11.13 4.25 -0.97
CA LYS A 24 11.61 3.52 0.21
C LYS A 24 10.74 2.29 0.44
N PRO A 25 11.10 1.10 -0.07
CA PRO A 25 10.43 -0.14 0.31
C PRO A 25 10.70 -0.53 1.77
N GLU A 26 9.93 -1.49 2.27
CA GLU A 26 10.02 -2.07 3.62
C GLU A 26 11.34 -2.80 3.87
N THR A 27 12.13 -3.02 2.81
CA THR A 27 13.52 -3.49 2.97
C THR A 27 14.42 -2.45 3.63
N GLY A 28 14.01 -1.18 3.69
CA GLY A 28 14.79 -0.08 4.27
C GLY A 28 15.76 0.59 3.31
N ARG A 29 15.88 0.09 2.08
CA ARG A 29 16.74 0.73 1.05
C ARG A 29 16.12 2.05 0.61
N LEU A 30 16.96 3.05 0.38
CA LEU A 30 16.56 4.36 -0.10
C LEU A 30 16.86 4.50 -1.58
N GLY A 31 15.88 4.93 -2.35
CA GLY A 31 16.02 5.39 -3.73
C GLY A 31 16.27 6.89 -3.82
N THR A 32 16.22 7.39 -5.05
CA THR A 32 16.27 8.85 -5.32
C THR A 32 14.85 9.39 -5.54
N PRO A 33 14.43 10.45 -4.83
CA PRO A 33 13.12 11.07 -5.02
C PRO A 33 12.86 11.48 -6.47
N GLN A 34 11.66 11.21 -6.98
CA GLN A 34 11.26 11.52 -8.35
C GLN A 34 10.36 12.76 -8.41
N THR A 35 10.63 13.64 -9.37
CA THR A 35 9.93 14.94 -9.53
C THR A 35 8.74 14.87 -10.48
N ASP A 36 8.49 13.73 -11.10
CA ASP A 36 7.47 13.47 -12.11
C ASP A 36 6.64 12.19 -11.84
N MET A 37 6.84 11.59 -10.66
CA MET A 37 6.13 10.41 -10.15
C MET A 37 5.74 10.61 -8.69
N TYR A 38 4.74 9.86 -8.22
CA TYR A 38 4.40 9.82 -6.80
C TYR A 38 5.49 9.05 -6.07
N ASN A 39 5.88 9.51 -4.88
CA ASN A 39 6.94 8.88 -4.10
C ASN A 39 6.33 8.03 -3.00
N ASN A 40 6.51 6.70 -3.09
CA ASN A 40 6.08 5.78 -2.05
C ASN A 40 7.14 5.58 -0.97
N ILE A 41 6.72 5.69 0.29
CA ILE A 41 7.60 5.54 1.45
C ILE A 41 6.96 4.56 2.45
N ALA A 42 7.64 3.43 2.69
CA ALA A 42 7.37 2.54 3.80
C ALA A 42 7.92 3.16 5.11
N CYS A 43 7.04 3.34 6.09
CA CYS A 43 7.37 4.02 7.33
C CYS A 43 8.05 3.08 8.32
N PHE A 44 7.33 2.12 8.89
CA PHE A 44 7.84 1.26 9.98
C PHE A 44 8.30 -0.13 9.53
N GLY A 45 8.03 -0.53 8.29
CA GLY A 45 8.73 -1.67 7.68
C GLY A 45 10.14 -1.24 7.29
N ASP A 46 11.16 -1.82 7.92
CA ASP A 46 12.55 -1.46 7.64
C ASP A 46 13.54 -2.57 8.04
N ASN A 47 13.90 -3.44 7.10
CA ASN A 47 14.86 -4.51 7.37
C ASN A 47 16.30 -4.00 7.60
N VAL A 48 16.68 -2.85 7.03
CA VAL A 48 18.05 -2.31 7.21
C VAL A 48 18.19 -1.80 8.63
N THR A 49 17.31 -0.90 9.05
CA THR A 49 17.34 -0.34 10.39
C THR A 49 17.06 -1.40 11.45
N ALA A 50 16.20 -2.40 11.18
CA ALA A 50 15.99 -3.51 12.11
C ALA A 50 17.27 -4.34 12.38
N ARG A 51 18.16 -4.49 11.39
CA ARG A 51 19.45 -5.16 11.59
C ARG A 51 20.43 -4.32 12.40
N GLU A 52 20.43 -3.01 12.18
CA GLU A 52 21.31 -2.06 12.89
C GLU A 52 20.85 -1.80 14.33
N HIS A 53 19.53 -1.80 14.54
CA HIS A 53 18.89 -1.57 15.83
C HIS A 53 17.86 -2.66 16.16
N PRO A 54 18.30 -3.89 16.50
CA PRO A 54 17.38 -4.98 16.83
C PRO A 54 16.46 -4.69 18.02
N ASP A 55 16.87 -3.80 18.93
CA ASP A 55 16.08 -3.33 20.07
C ASP A 55 14.92 -2.40 19.69
N TRP A 56 14.91 -1.89 18.45
CA TRP A 56 13.84 -1.06 17.91
C TRP A 56 12.70 -1.87 17.29
N ILE A 57 12.92 -3.16 17.02
CA ILE A 57 11.91 -4.05 16.45
C ILE A 57 10.71 -4.12 17.39
N SER A 58 9.51 -4.09 16.82
CA SER A 58 8.26 -4.22 17.56
C SER A 58 8.20 -5.56 18.31
N GLN A 59 7.76 -5.54 19.58
CA GLN A 59 7.79 -6.71 20.46
C GLN A 59 6.37 -7.17 20.83
N SER A 60 6.18 -8.47 21.02
CA SER A 60 4.96 -9.06 21.56
C SER A 60 5.28 -10.23 22.51
N LYS A 61 4.24 -10.81 23.12
CA LYS A 61 4.37 -12.06 23.88
C LYS A 61 4.80 -13.26 23.01
N LEU A 62 4.47 -13.24 21.72
CA LEU A 62 4.83 -14.30 20.75
C LEU A 62 6.13 -13.98 20.00
N GLY A 63 6.94 -13.06 20.53
CA GLY A 63 8.24 -12.69 19.99
C GLY A 63 8.26 -11.40 19.17
N PRO A 64 9.43 -11.06 18.61
CA PRO A 64 9.63 -9.83 17.84
C PRO A 64 8.93 -9.88 16.48
N ALA A 65 8.58 -8.71 15.95
CA ALA A 65 8.04 -8.53 14.61
C ALA A 65 9.15 -8.59 13.56
N MET A 66 9.75 -9.77 13.44
CA MET A 66 10.86 -10.06 12.54
C MET A 66 10.45 -11.13 11.54
N ARG A 67 10.98 -11.07 10.32
CA ARG A 67 10.80 -12.11 9.32
C ARG A 67 11.23 -13.46 9.87
N GLY A 68 10.42 -14.49 9.61
CA GLY A 68 10.61 -15.83 10.14
C GLY A 68 9.89 -16.10 11.47
N ASN A 69 9.29 -15.09 12.10
CA ASN A 69 8.35 -15.34 13.20
C ASN A 69 7.00 -15.83 12.65
N ASN A 70 6.81 -17.16 12.62
CA ASN A 70 5.62 -17.81 12.07
C ASN A 70 4.33 -17.61 12.90
N ASN A 71 4.37 -16.92 14.04
CA ASN A 71 3.17 -16.55 14.78
C ASN A 71 2.38 -15.40 14.12
N TYR A 72 3.03 -14.68 13.20
CA TYR A 72 2.47 -13.52 12.51
C TYR A 72 2.73 -13.61 11.01
N ASN A 73 1.91 -12.94 10.21
CA ASN A 73 2.12 -12.86 8.77
C ASN A 73 3.03 -11.66 8.42
N LEU A 74 4.33 -11.80 8.69
CA LEU A 74 5.32 -10.74 8.52
C LEU A 74 6.23 -11.00 7.31
N HIS A 75 6.06 -10.19 6.27
CA HIS A 75 6.93 -10.19 5.11
C HIS A 75 8.21 -9.36 5.31
N TRP A 76 8.22 -8.48 6.32
CA TRP A 76 9.29 -7.52 6.63
C TRP A 76 9.48 -7.38 8.14
N ASP A 77 10.65 -6.89 8.53
CA ASP A 77 10.92 -6.54 9.92
C ASP A 77 10.21 -5.20 10.22
N ILE A 78 9.37 -5.19 11.27
CA ILE A 78 8.56 -4.01 11.61
C ILE A 78 9.10 -3.37 12.88
N LEU A 79 9.52 -2.11 12.74
CA LEU A 79 10.00 -1.29 13.84
C LEU A 79 8.84 -0.77 14.69
N CYS A 80 9.13 -0.54 15.96
CA CYS A 80 8.16 -0.01 16.91
C CYS A 80 7.85 1.46 16.60
N PRO A 81 6.58 1.85 16.38
CA PRO A 81 6.22 3.22 15.97
C PRO A 81 6.43 4.28 17.06
N THR A 82 6.83 3.86 18.26
CA THR A 82 7.17 4.75 19.39
C THR A 82 8.67 4.96 19.58
N VAL A 83 9.53 4.40 18.71
CA VAL A 83 10.95 4.77 18.68
C VAL A 83 11.02 6.21 18.19
N LYS A 84 11.40 7.14 19.07
CA LYS A 84 11.37 8.57 18.79
C LYS A 84 12.35 8.91 17.66
N GLU A 85 13.56 8.39 17.75
CA GLU A 85 14.66 8.61 16.81
C GLU A 85 14.27 8.18 15.40
N PHE A 86 13.69 6.99 15.26
CA PHE A 86 13.24 6.48 13.98
C PHE A 86 12.01 7.23 13.44
N ARG A 87 11.06 7.59 14.31
CA ARG A 87 9.90 8.40 13.93
C ARG A 87 10.34 9.77 13.39
N GLU A 88 11.25 10.44 14.07
CA GLU A 88 11.81 11.73 13.63
C GLU A 88 12.54 11.60 12.30
N TYR A 89 13.35 10.54 12.13
CA TYR A 89 14.00 10.24 10.86
C TYR A 89 13.00 10.10 9.71
N ILE A 90 11.94 9.29 9.88
CA ILE A 90 10.94 9.08 8.84
C ILE A 90 10.14 10.36 8.55
N LEU A 91 9.76 11.13 9.57
CA LEU A 91 9.06 12.41 9.39
C LEU A 91 9.91 13.38 8.55
N ASN A 92 11.19 13.51 8.87
CA ASN A 92 12.10 14.37 8.13
C ASN A 92 12.30 13.86 6.69
N TYR A 93 12.45 12.55 6.50
CA TYR A 93 12.61 11.97 5.15
C TYR A 93 11.40 12.24 4.25
N ILE A 94 10.18 12.08 4.80
CA ILE A 94 8.94 12.36 4.08
C ILE A 94 8.81 13.86 3.75
N GLU A 95 9.10 14.72 4.71
CA GLU A 95 9.04 16.17 4.55
C GLU A 95 10.00 16.67 3.46
N GLU A 96 11.26 16.24 3.51
CA GLU A 96 12.27 16.63 2.53
C GLU A 96 11.97 16.07 1.14
N THR A 97 11.46 14.82 1.05
CA THR A 97 10.99 14.24 -0.21
C THR A 97 9.89 15.10 -0.83
N ALA A 98 8.89 15.48 -0.03
CA ALA A 98 7.78 16.30 -0.50
C ALA A 98 8.24 17.70 -0.95
N LYS A 99 9.16 18.34 -0.21
CA LYS A 99 9.74 19.64 -0.57
C LYS A 99 10.55 19.57 -1.86
N GLN A 100 11.41 18.56 -2.01
CA GLN A 100 12.31 18.43 -3.16
C GLN A 100 11.53 18.12 -4.44
N THR A 101 10.48 17.30 -4.35
CA THR A 101 9.79 16.79 -5.53
C THR A 101 8.54 17.58 -5.89
N ASN A 102 7.89 18.21 -4.91
CA ASN A 102 6.55 18.75 -5.02
C ASN A 102 5.53 17.74 -5.61
N GLN A 103 5.77 16.44 -5.41
CA GLN A 103 4.91 15.36 -5.86
C GLN A 103 4.08 14.77 -4.71
N PRO A 104 2.97 14.08 -5.02
CA PRO A 104 2.22 13.32 -4.03
C PRO A 104 3.07 12.27 -3.32
N ILE A 105 2.78 12.09 -2.03
CA ILE A 105 3.42 11.07 -1.18
C ILE A 105 2.43 9.94 -0.95
N LEU A 106 2.85 8.71 -1.19
CA LEU A 106 2.08 7.50 -0.91
C LEU A 106 2.74 6.73 0.24
N LEU A 107 2.13 6.73 1.42
CA LEU A 107 2.68 6.07 2.59
C LEU A 107 2.31 4.59 2.62
N ASN A 108 3.24 3.74 3.05
CA ASN A 108 2.99 2.33 3.37
C ASN A 108 3.54 1.97 4.76
N SER A 109 3.08 0.85 5.33
CA SER A 109 3.56 0.32 6.61
C SER A 109 3.56 1.37 7.74
N ILE A 110 2.49 2.15 7.85
CA ILE A 110 2.31 3.22 8.86
C ILE A 110 1.86 2.72 10.24
N HIS A 111 1.74 1.40 10.39
CA HIS A 111 0.98 0.75 11.45
C HIS A 111 1.85 -0.07 12.41
N PHE A 112 1.25 -0.55 13.50
CA PHE A 112 1.83 -1.62 14.32
C PHE A 112 1.91 -2.93 13.53
N ALA A 113 2.83 -3.82 13.91
CA ALA A 113 3.09 -5.06 13.17
C ALA A 113 1.86 -5.97 12.99
N ASP A 114 1.15 -6.30 14.08
CA ASP A 114 -0.10 -7.06 14.09
C ASP A 114 -0.78 -6.94 15.48
N HIS A 115 -1.84 -7.70 15.71
CA HIS A 115 -2.49 -7.84 17.01
C HIS A 115 -1.47 -8.16 18.12
N GLY A 116 -1.67 -7.59 19.30
CA GLY A 116 -0.78 -7.82 20.44
C GLY A 116 0.60 -7.14 20.34
N HIS A 117 0.94 -6.48 19.24
CA HIS A 117 2.10 -5.60 19.16
C HIS A 117 1.70 -4.14 19.48
N CYS A 118 2.54 -3.27 20.03
CA CYS A 118 3.89 -3.50 20.52
C CYS A 118 3.91 -3.42 22.04
N THR A 119 4.31 -4.48 22.73
CA THR A 119 4.33 -4.57 24.21
C THR A 119 5.74 -4.43 24.79
N CYS A 120 6.64 -3.69 24.14
CA CYS A 120 7.96 -3.41 24.72
C CYS A 120 7.84 -2.51 25.97
N LYS A 121 8.90 -2.42 26.78
CA LYS A 121 8.90 -1.60 28.01
C LYS A 121 8.52 -0.14 27.74
N ARG A 122 8.99 0.44 26.62
CA ARG A 122 8.67 1.81 26.19
C ARG A 122 7.18 1.98 25.91
N CYS A 123 6.59 1.13 25.07
CA CYS A 123 5.15 1.19 24.76
C CYS A 123 4.28 0.98 26.00
N ASN A 124 4.60 -0.01 26.85
CA ASN A 124 3.86 -0.23 28.09
C ASN A 124 3.90 0.96 29.03
N ARG A 125 5.04 1.67 29.11
CA ARG A 125 5.14 2.89 29.91
C ARG A 125 4.29 4.01 29.31
N MET A 126 4.46 4.31 28.02
CA MET A 126 3.72 5.37 27.33
C MET A 126 2.21 5.13 27.33
N TRP A 127 1.78 3.88 27.17
CA TRP A 127 0.37 3.50 27.30
C TRP A 127 -0.18 3.80 28.69
N LYS A 128 0.50 3.35 29.75
CA LYS A 128 0.07 3.63 31.13
C LYS A 128 0.03 5.12 31.45
N GLU A 129 1.03 5.87 30.99
CA GLU A 129 1.09 7.33 31.14
C GLU A 129 -0.04 8.06 30.39
N SER A 130 -0.51 7.49 29.27
CA SER A 130 -1.61 8.10 28.49
C SER A 130 -2.97 8.02 29.18
N GLY A 131 -3.19 7.04 30.07
CA GLY A 131 -4.49 6.78 30.69
C GLY A 131 -5.57 6.25 29.72
N LEU A 132 -5.22 5.93 28.47
CA LEU A 132 -6.13 5.39 27.47
C LEU A 132 -6.25 3.86 27.58
N GLU A 133 -7.36 3.32 27.09
CA GLU A 133 -7.46 1.89 26.81
C GLU A 133 -6.46 1.46 25.72
N TRP A 134 -6.03 0.20 25.75
CA TRP A 134 -4.92 -0.28 24.90
C TRP A 134 -5.14 -0.04 23.41
N LEU A 135 -6.32 -0.35 22.89
CA LEU A 135 -6.64 -0.16 21.47
C LEU A 135 -6.75 1.32 21.11
N GLU A 136 -7.36 2.13 21.97
CA GLU A 136 -7.43 3.59 21.78
C GLU A 136 -6.05 4.23 21.76
N TRP A 137 -5.14 3.78 22.63
CA TRP A 137 -3.75 4.23 22.63
C TRP A 137 -3.05 3.88 21.31
N ARG A 138 -3.20 2.65 20.82
CA ARG A 138 -2.60 2.23 19.54
C ARG A 138 -3.14 3.05 18.37
N LYS A 139 -4.45 3.26 18.31
CA LYS A 139 -5.08 4.13 17.30
C LYS A 139 -4.53 5.55 17.34
N THR A 140 -4.36 6.09 18.54
CA THR A 140 -3.78 7.44 18.75
C THR A 140 -2.34 7.51 18.26
N VAL A 141 -1.49 6.52 18.58
CA VAL A 141 -0.07 6.51 18.14
C VAL A 141 0.06 6.60 16.61
N VAL A 142 -0.77 5.85 15.88
CA VAL A 142 -0.77 5.86 14.41
C VAL A 142 -1.42 7.12 13.86
N THR A 143 -2.56 7.54 14.40
CA THR A 143 -3.26 8.75 13.96
C THR A 143 -2.39 9.99 14.15
N ASP A 144 -1.73 10.11 15.29
CA ASP A 144 -0.82 11.21 15.58
C ASP A 144 0.38 11.22 14.64
N PHE A 145 0.88 10.05 14.23
CA PHE A 145 1.94 9.96 13.22
C PHE A 145 1.51 10.57 11.89
N ILE A 146 0.31 10.22 11.44
CA ILE A 146 -0.23 10.75 10.19
C ILE A 146 -0.54 12.24 10.31
N ARG A 147 -1.04 12.70 11.46
CA ARG A 147 -1.21 14.13 11.75
C ARG A 147 0.12 14.89 11.61
N ASP A 148 1.18 14.40 12.24
CA ASP A 148 2.51 15.02 12.18
C ASP A 148 3.01 15.11 10.72
N ILE A 149 2.77 14.07 9.90
CA ILE A 149 3.11 14.10 8.47
C ILE A 149 2.29 15.16 7.74
N ARG A 150 0.98 15.24 7.96
CA ARG A 150 0.10 16.20 7.28
C ARG A 150 0.43 17.65 7.62
N GLU A 151 0.91 17.91 8.83
CA GLU A 151 1.38 19.24 9.24
C GLU A 151 2.61 19.67 8.44
N ARG A 152 3.49 18.73 8.08
CA ARG A 152 4.75 18.98 7.36
C ARG A 152 4.61 18.93 5.83
N VAL A 153 3.86 17.98 5.31
CA VAL A 153 3.64 17.78 3.88
C VAL A 153 2.47 18.64 3.43
N LYS A 154 2.53 19.28 2.26
CA LYS A 154 1.40 20.04 1.65
C LYS A 154 0.95 19.49 0.30
N THR A 155 1.73 18.59 -0.30
CA THR A 155 1.31 17.83 -1.48
C THR A 155 0.25 16.78 -1.11
N PRO A 156 -0.46 16.20 -2.10
CA PRO A 156 -1.43 15.14 -1.81
C PRO A 156 -0.80 13.96 -1.05
N LEU A 157 -1.50 13.51 -0.01
CA LEU A 157 -1.06 12.42 0.87
C LEU A 157 -2.00 11.22 0.71
N ILE A 158 -1.46 10.12 0.20
CA ILE A 158 -2.17 8.86 0.01
C ILE A 158 -1.72 7.88 1.07
N ILE A 159 -2.67 7.29 1.80
CA ILE A 159 -2.36 6.33 2.86
C ILE A 159 -2.66 4.92 2.39
N SER A 160 -1.66 4.05 2.41
CA SER A 160 -1.87 2.63 2.11
C SER A 160 -2.37 1.87 3.33
N LEU A 161 -3.35 1.00 3.09
CA LEU A 161 -4.02 0.17 4.08
C LEU A 161 -3.85 -1.30 3.71
N LEU A 162 -3.62 -2.14 4.71
CA LEU A 162 -3.74 -3.59 4.53
C LEU A 162 -5.19 -3.97 4.24
N PRO A 163 -5.45 -5.06 3.49
CA PRO A 163 -6.78 -5.43 3.01
C PRO A 163 -7.64 -6.11 4.10
N ASP A 164 -7.74 -5.50 5.29
CA ASP A 164 -8.50 -5.99 6.44
C ASP A 164 -9.51 -4.94 6.93
N PRO A 165 -10.68 -4.82 6.28
CA PRO A 165 -11.67 -3.80 6.61
C PRO A 165 -12.36 -4.05 7.97
N ALA A 166 -12.16 -5.23 8.57
CA ALA A 166 -12.87 -5.65 9.78
C ALA A 166 -12.05 -5.51 11.06
N ASN A 167 -10.73 -5.71 11.00
CA ASN A 167 -9.87 -5.78 12.19
C ASN A 167 -8.66 -4.82 12.12
N SER A 168 -8.72 -3.81 11.25
CA SER A 168 -7.59 -2.87 11.07
C SER A 168 -7.22 -2.11 12.34
N ASP A 169 -8.19 -1.81 13.20
CA ASP A 169 -7.97 -1.15 14.47
C ASP A 169 -7.23 -2.06 15.47
N ASP A 170 -7.71 -3.27 15.70
CA ASP A 170 -7.12 -4.21 16.66
C ASP A 170 -5.74 -4.71 16.20
N ARG A 171 -5.61 -5.04 14.92
CA ARG A 171 -4.37 -5.57 14.36
C ARG A 171 -3.32 -4.49 14.14
N PHE A 172 -3.71 -3.35 13.59
CA PHE A 172 -2.76 -2.39 13.05
C PHE A 172 -2.78 -1.05 13.78
N GLY A 173 -3.73 -0.82 14.69
CA GLY A 173 -3.96 0.49 15.29
C GLY A 173 -4.49 1.49 14.26
N ILE A 174 -5.20 1.02 13.23
CA ILE A 174 -5.70 1.87 12.15
C ILE A 174 -7.17 2.19 12.39
N ASP A 175 -7.45 3.46 12.64
CA ASP A 175 -8.81 4.01 12.68
C ASP A 175 -9.08 4.77 11.39
N PHE A 176 -9.91 4.22 10.51
CA PHE A 176 -10.16 4.83 9.20
C PHE A 176 -10.77 6.22 9.30
N ASP A 177 -11.64 6.45 10.28
CA ASP A 177 -12.31 7.71 10.48
C ASP A 177 -11.37 8.76 11.05
N ALA A 178 -10.49 8.37 11.96
CA ALA A 178 -9.48 9.28 12.52
C ALA A 178 -8.39 9.64 11.49
N LEU A 179 -8.09 8.76 10.53
CA LEU A 179 -7.13 9.03 9.45
C LEU A 179 -7.71 9.90 8.33
N ALA A 180 -9.02 9.82 8.07
CA ALA A 180 -9.66 10.48 6.94
C ALA A 180 -9.41 12.00 6.85
N PRO A 181 -9.35 12.80 7.94
CA PRO A 181 -9.04 14.22 7.86
C PRO A 181 -7.65 14.54 7.30
N TYR A 182 -6.70 13.60 7.42
CA TYR A 182 -5.31 13.80 7.03
C TYR A 182 -4.98 13.20 5.66
N ALA A 183 -5.84 12.34 5.12
CA ALA A 183 -5.66 11.68 3.84
C ALA A 183 -6.39 12.39 2.70
N ASP A 184 -5.73 12.49 1.55
CA ASP A 184 -6.36 12.91 0.30
C ASP A 184 -6.99 11.72 -0.44
N ALA A 185 -6.42 10.52 -0.26
CA ALA A 185 -6.96 9.25 -0.73
C ALA A 185 -6.41 8.07 0.10
N PHE A 186 -7.06 6.92 -0.03
CA PHE A 186 -6.58 5.65 0.51
C PHE A 186 -6.21 4.69 -0.60
N ASN A 187 -5.17 3.90 -0.39
CA ASN A 187 -4.73 2.83 -1.28
C ASN A 187 -4.83 1.48 -0.55
N VAL A 188 -5.75 0.61 -0.94
CA VAL A 188 -5.90 -0.71 -0.32
C VAL A 188 -4.96 -1.69 -1.00
N VAL A 189 -3.98 -2.20 -0.26
CA VAL A 189 -2.94 -3.11 -0.76
C VAL A 189 -3.50 -4.51 -0.96
N MET A 190 -4.17 -4.73 -2.08
CA MET A 190 -4.85 -5.98 -2.44
C MET A 190 -3.90 -6.94 -3.17
N PHE A 191 -2.65 -7.07 -2.69
CA PHE A 191 -1.64 -7.90 -3.34
C PHE A 191 -1.92 -9.39 -3.15
N SER A 192 -1.84 -10.14 -4.25
CA SER A 192 -1.94 -11.59 -4.26
C SER A 192 -1.20 -12.14 -5.45
N GLN A 193 -0.55 -13.27 -5.26
CA GLN A 193 -0.01 -14.10 -6.35
C GLN A 193 -1.11 -14.87 -7.11
N ASN A 194 -2.37 -14.79 -6.67
CA ASN A 194 -3.49 -15.45 -7.30
C ASN A 194 -4.83 -14.69 -7.09
N TYR A 195 -5.51 -14.33 -8.18
CA TYR A 195 -6.83 -13.69 -8.14
C TYR A 195 -7.96 -14.60 -8.69
N ALA A 196 -7.81 -15.93 -8.60
CA ALA A 196 -8.78 -16.91 -9.13
C ALA A 196 -10.23 -16.63 -8.68
N THR A 197 -10.43 -16.19 -7.44
CA THR A 197 -11.73 -15.83 -6.89
C THR A 197 -11.95 -14.32 -6.90
N ALA A 198 -12.07 -13.73 -8.09
CA ALA A 198 -12.30 -12.27 -8.26
C ALA A 198 -13.52 -11.72 -7.47
N TRP A 199 -14.48 -12.57 -7.09
CA TRP A 199 -15.59 -12.21 -6.18
C TRP A 199 -15.14 -11.84 -4.74
N TYR A 200 -14.07 -12.47 -4.22
CA TYR A 200 -13.53 -12.14 -2.90
C TYR A 200 -12.98 -10.71 -2.88
N TRP A 201 -12.19 -10.38 -3.89
CA TRP A 201 -11.58 -9.05 -4.08
C TRP A 201 -12.63 -7.97 -4.31
N GLU A 202 -13.67 -8.28 -5.10
CA GLU A 202 -14.84 -7.41 -5.22
C GLU A 202 -15.52 -7.15 -3.87
N SER A 203 -15.69 -8.19 -3.04
CA SER A 203 -16.34 -8.04 -1.74
C SER A 203 -15.51 -7.16 -0.79
N LEU A 204 -14.18 -7.31 -0.80
CA LEU A 204 -13.26 -6.42 -0.10
C LEU A 204 -13.37 -4.97 -0.60
N ALA A 205 -13.36 -4.76 -1.92
CA ALA A 205 -13.48 -3.44 -2.51
C ALA A 205 -14.80 -2.75 -2.15
N ARG A 206 -15.93 -3.49 -2.13
CA ARG A 206 -17.23 -2.99 -1.65
C ARG A 206 -17.17 -2.58 -0.19
N ALA A 207 -16.55 -3.39 0.67
CA ALA A 207 -16.42 -3.08 2.09
C ALA A 207 -15.64 -1.79 2.30
N PHE A 208 -14.45 -1.66 1.70
CA PHE A 208 -13.65 -0.44 1.81
C PHE A 208 -14.32 0.77 1.19
N LYS A 209 -14.97 0.65 0.03
CA LYS A 209 -15.69 1.78 -0.58
C LYS A 209 -16.85 2.26 0.31
N LYS A 210 -17.46 1.37 1.08
CA LYS A 210 -18.51 1.72 2.05
C LYS A 210 -17.94 2.39 3.31
N ILE A 211 -16.80 1.91 3.80
CA ILE A 211 -16.21 2.36 5.07
C ILE A 211 -15.42 3.68 4.90
N LEU A 212 -14.63 3.80 3.83
CA LEU A 212 -13.70 4.91 3.66
C LEU A 212 -14.39 6.16 3.12
N LYS A 213 -14.12 7.31 3.77
CA LYS A 213 -14.74 8.62 3.46
C LYS A 213 -14.00 9.44 2.40
N LYS A 214 -12.93 8.89 1.83
CA LYS A 214 -12.06 9.53 0.84
C LYS A 214 -11.95 8.64 -0.41
N PRO A 215 -11.43 9.16 -1.54
CA PRO A 215 -11.17 8.34 -2.72
C PRO A 215 -10.38 7.07 -2.37
N VAL A 216 -10.79 5.94 -2.95
CA VAL A 216 -10.23 4.61 -2.68
C VAL A 216 -9.60 4.06 -3.94
N TYR A 217 -8.33 3.72 -3.86
CA TYR A 217 -7.60 2.95 -4.86
C TYR A 217 -7.48 1.50 -4.42
N ALA A 218 -7.65 0.55 -5.35
CA ALA A 218 -7.28 -0.84 -5.15
C ALA A 218 -5.90 -1.08 -5.77
N ASN A 219 -4.97 -1.62 -4.98
CA ASN A 219 -3.64 -1.94 -5.46
C ASN A 219 -3.54 -3.43 -5.84
N LEU A 220 -3.40 -3.72 -7.12
CA LEU A 220 -3.31 -5.09 -7.63
C LEU A 220 -1.86 -5.44 -7.95
N TYR A 221 -1.48 -6.67 -7.64
CA TYR A 221 -0.15 -7.22 -7.85
C TYR A 221 -0.05 -7.88 -9.22
N ILE A 222 0.95 -7.53 -10.01
CA ILE A 222 1.26 -8.22 -11.26
C ILE A 222 2.49 -9.09 -11.06
N TRP A 223 3.58 -8.48 -10.62
CA TRP A 223 4.89 -9.13 -10.52
C TRP A 223 5.72 -8.46 -9.43
N GLY A 224 6.51 -9.23 -8.69
CA GLY A 224 7.46 -8.69 -7.72
C GLY A 224 8.87 -9.28 -7.86
N PRO A 225 9.87 -8.63 -7.24
CA PRO A 225 11.26 -9.00 -7.43
C PRO A 225 11.55 -10.42 -6.97
N GLY A 226 12.06 -11.25 -7.88
CA GLY A 226 12.45 -12.64 -7.59
C GLY A 226 11.28 -13.62 -7.56
N ASP A 227 10.09 -13.22 -8.00
CA ASP A 227 8.95 -14.14 -8.15
C ASP A 227 9.23 -15.24 -9.18
N ASP A 228 8.65 -16.41 -8.91
CA ASP A 228 8.55 -17.49 -9.88
C ASP A 228 7.43 -17.16 -10.88
N PRO A 229 7.69 -17.11 -12.20
CA PRO A 229 6.68 -16.85 -13.23
C PRO A 229 5.47 -17.81 -13.20
N ARG A 230 5.58 -18.95 -12.52
CA ARG A 230 4.50 -19.92 -12.33
C ARG A 230 3.56 -19.55 -11.17
N ASN A 231 4.00 -18.65 -10.30
CA ASN A 231 3.31 -18.24 -9.07
C ASN A 231 2.94 -16.75 -9.10
N ILE A 232 2.65 -16.21 -10.29
CA ILE A 232 2.10 -14.87 -10.47
C ILE A 232 0.67 -14.97 -11.00
N PRO A 233 -0.14 -13.92 -10.83
CA PRO A 233 -1.48 -13.90 -11.39
C PRO A 233 -1.46 -13.98 -12.91
N THR A 234 -2.40 -14.72 -13.48
CA THR A 234 -2.58 -14.71 -14.93
C THR A 234 -3.23 -13.38 -15.38
N VAL A 235 -3.02 -13.02 -16.64
CA VAL A 235 -3.65 -11.83 -17.23
C VAL A 235 -5.18 -11.91 -17.15
N ASP A 236 -5.75 -13.09 -17.37
CA ASP A 236 -7.19 -13.34 -17.25
C ASP A 236 -7.70 -13.03 -15.84
N GLN A 237 -6.94 -13.48 -14.83
CA GLN A 237 -7.24 -13.19 -13.43
C GLN A 237 -7.18 -11.69 -13.16
N LEU A 238 -6.12 -11.01 -13.63
CA LEU A 238 -5.92 -9.56 -13.48
C LEU A 238 -7.04 -8.74 -14.12
N LEU A 239 -7.45 -9.07 -15.35
CA LEU A 239 -8.55 -8.40 -16.03
C LEU A 239 -9.88 -8.62 -15.31
N LYS A 240 -10.18 -9.86 -14.92
CA LYS A 240 -11.40 -10.20 -14.17
C LYS A 240 -11.45 -9.47 -12.83
N VAL A 241 -10.38 -9.48 -12.04
CA VAL A 241 -10.35 -8.78 -10.75
C VAL A 241 -10.40 -7.26 -10.93
N SER A 242 -9.77 -6.71 -11.98
CA SER A 242 -9.80 -5.27 -12.26
C SER A 242 -11.22 -4.79 -12.54
N VAL A 243 -11.94 -5.46 -13.44
CA VAL A 243 -13.33 -5.12 -13.78
C VAL A 243 -14.26 -5.31 -12.59
N ARG A 244 -14.13 -6.43 -11.86
CA ARG A 244 -14.98 -6.72 -10.68
C ARG A 244 -14.71 -5.83 -9.48
N THR A 245 -13.48 -5.37 -9.31
CA THR A 245 -13.16 -4.38 -8.30
C THR A 245 -13.66 -3.01 -8.75
N GLY A 246 -13.40 -2.62 -10.00
CA GLY A 246 -13.81 -1.33 -10.55
C GLY A 246 -15.32 -1.09 -10.52
N ARG A 247 -16.15 -2.11 -10.81
CA ARG A 247 -17.64 -1.99 -10.79
C ARG A 247 -18.23 -1.70 -9.40
N THR A 248 -17.43 -1.80 -8.34
CA THR A 248 -17.86 -1.49 -6.97
C THR A 248 -17.96 0.02 -6.73
N GLY A 249 -17.42 0.84 -7.64
CA GLY A 249 -17.38 2.30 -7.51
C GLY A 249 -16.12 2.83 -6.84
N ILE A 250 -15.07 2.01 -6.67
CA ILE A 250 -13.75 2.51 -6.29
C ILE A 250 -13.24 3.56 -7.28
N ASP A 251 -12.38 4.46 -6.80
CA ASP A 251 -11.98 5.66 -7.52
C ASP A 251 -10.81 5.40 -8.47
N GLY A 252 -10.06 4.30 -8.25
CA GLY A 252 -9.01 3.88 -9.17
C GLY A 252 -8.35 2.54 -8.84
N ILE A 253 -7.48 2.10 -9.74
CA ILE A 253 -6.68 0.88 -9.59
C ILE A 253 -5.21 1.21 -9.81
N ILE A 254 -4.35 0.75 -8.92
CA ILE A 254 -2.90 0.86 -9.02
C ILE A 254 -2.32 -0.52 -9.26
N TYR A 255 -1.52 -0.69 -10.30
CA TYR A 255 -0.91 -1.98 -10.66
C TYR A 255 0.55 -2.01 -10.24
N LEU A 256 0.93 -2.98 -9.40
CA LEU A 256 2.30 -3.15 -8.95
C LEU A 256 3.07 -4.13 -9.84
N SER A 257 4.23 -3.70 -10.32
CA SER A 257 5.21 -4.55 -10.99
C SER A 257 6.63 -4.20 -10.49
N ASP A 258 7.58 -5.12 -10.58
CA ASP A 258 8.98 -4.86 -10.26
C ASP A 258 9.69 -4.03 -11.34
N THR A 259 9.36 -4.25 -12.61
CA THR A 259 10.01 -3.58 -13.75
C THR A 259 9.00 -2.97 -14.72
N VAL A 260 9.47 -2.01 -15.53
CA VAL A 260 8.69 -1.46 -16.64
C VAL A 260 8.34 -2.52 -17.68
N ASP A 261 9.27 -3.45 -17.95
CA ASP A 261 9.07 -4.45 -18.99
C ASP A 261 7.98 -5.46 -18.59
N HIS A 262 7.94 -5.91 -17.34
CA HIS A 262 6.84 -6.74 -16.86
C HIS A 262 5.48 -6.01 -16.89
N MET A 263 5.45 -4.71 -16.61
CA MET A 263 4.23 -3.91 -16.78
C MET A 263 3.80 -3.84 -18.25
N ARG A 264 4.74 -3.63 -19.18
CA ARG A 264 4.47 -3.60 -20.63
C ARG A 264 4.01 -4.95 -21.17
N ASP A 265 4.59 -6.04 -20.67
CA ASP A 265 4.18 -7.39 -21.04
C ASP A 265 2.78 -7.70 -20.55
N PHE A 266 2.40 -7.22 -19.36
CA PHE A 266 1.01 -7.24 -18.92
C PHE A 266 0.10 -6.42 -19.85
N GLN A 267 0.48 -5.21 -20.26
CA GLN A 267 -0.31 -4.39 -21.19
C GLN A 267 -0.53 -5.12 -22.53
N LYS A 268 0.53 -5.66 -23.14
CA LYS A 268 0.46 -6.45 -24.39
C LYS A 268 -0.48 -7.64 -24.24
N ALA A 269 -0.24 -8.44 -23.21
CA ALA A 269 -1.01 -9.65 -23.01
C ALA A 269 -2.48 -9.35 -22.68
N ALA A 270 -2.78 -8.23 -22.01
CA ALA A 270 -4.14 -7.77 -21.76
C ALA A 270 -4.85 -7.35 -23.06
N VAL A 271 -4.15 -6.66 -23.97
CA VAL A 271 -4.68 -6.28 -25.29
C VAL A 271 -5.06 -7.52 -26.09
N ASP A 272 -4.22 -8.57 -26.06
CA ASP A 272 -4.45 -9.83 -26.79
C ASP A 272 -5.65 -10.65 -26.28
N ARG A 273 -6.19 -10.34 -25.09
CA ARG A 273 -7.36 -11.05 -24.51
C ARG A 273 -8.69 -10.56 -25.05
N VAL A 274 -8.85 -10.56 -26.38
CA VAL A 274 -10.03 -10.01 -27.08
C VAL A 274 -11.34 -10.66 -26.62
N GLU A 275 -11.44 -12.00 -26.64
CA GLU A 275 -12.66 -12.71 -26.24
C GLU A 275 -13.05 -12.45 -24.79
N LEU A 276 -12.06 -12.48 -23.89
CA LEU A 276 -12.29 -12.18 -22.48
C LEU A 276 -12.71 -10.72 -22.26
N ARG A 277 -12.10 -9.77 -22.96
CA ARG A 277 -12.50 -8.35 -22.91
C ARG A 277 -13.96 -8.19 -23.34
N ASP A 278 -14.40 -8.94 -24.35
CA ASP A 278 -15.79 -8.93 -24.83
C ASP A 278 -16.75 -9.51 -23.78
N GLU A 279 -16.39 -10.63 -23.14
CA GLU A 279 -17.13 -11.20 -22.00
C GLU A 279 -17.28 -10.16 -20.87
N LEU A 280 -16.19 -9.49 -20.52
CA LEU A 280 -16.11 -8.54 -19.41
C LEU A 280 -16.93 -7.27 -19.60
N LYS A 281 -17.36 -6.93 -20.83
CA LYS A 281 -18.32 -5.82 -21.06
C LYS A 281 -19.60 -6.01 -20.25
N THR A 282 -20.02 -7.25 -20.06
CA THR A 282 -21.24 -7.59 -19.29
C THR A 282 -21.06 -7.45 -17.77
N TYR A 283 -19.83 -7.28 -17.28
CA TYR A 283 -19.53 -7.27 -15.84
C TYR A 283 -19.68 -5.87 -15.20
N GLY A 284 -19.78 -4.81 -15.99
CA GLY A 284 -20.23 -3.49 -15.53
C GLY A 284 -19.14 -2.49 -15.13
N CYS A 285 -17.93 -2.56 -15.70
CA CYS A 285 -16.90 -1.53 -15.50
C CYS A 285 -16.18 -1.14 -16.80
N GLN A 286 -16.82 -0.27 -17.58
CA GLN A 286 -16.27 0.23 -18.84
C GLN A 286 -14.90 0.93 -18.69
N PRO A 287 -14.62 1.75 -17.65
CA PRO A 287 -13.32 2.43 -17.53
C PRO A 287 -12.09 1.51 -17.52
N VAL A 288 -12.23 0.28 -17.01
CA VAL A 288 -11.14 -0.71 -17.03
C VAL A 288 -10.91 -1.25 -18.44
N LEU A 289 -11.97 -1.41 -19.24
CA LEU A 289 -11.85 -1.82 -20.63
C LEU A 289 -11.27 -0.68 -21.48
N ASP A 290 -11.71 0.56 -21.23
CA ASP A 290 -11.16 1.76 -21.88
C ASP A 290 -9.65 1.91 -21.60
N LEU A 291 -9.18 1.53 -20.42
CA LEU A 291 -7.75 1.48 -20.10
C LEU A 291 -7.01 0.51 -21.04
N VAL A 292 -7.54 -0.68 -21.26
CA VAL A 292 -6.93 -1.66 -22.19
C VAL A 292 -6.97 -1.14 -23.63
N ASP A 293 -8.07 -0.48 -24.03
CA ASP A 293 -8.18 0.16 -25.34
C ASP A 293 -7.14 1.29 -25.53
N ARG A 294 -6.76 2.00 -24.45
CA ARG A 294 -5.64 2.95 -24.48
C ARG A 294 -4.31 2.24 -24.74
N TRP A 295 -4.06 1.12 -24.07
CA TRP A 295 -2.83 0.34 -24.26
C TRP A 295 -2.69 -0.21 -25.68
N GLU A 296 -3.80 -0.53 -26.34
CA GLU A 296 -3.82 -1.02 -27.72
C GLU A 296 -3.15 -0.05 -28.71
N LYS A 297 -3.12 1.25 -28.40
CA LYS A 297 -2.45 2.29 -29.22
C LYS A 297 -0.96 2.44 -28.92
N ILE A 298 -0.49 1.84 -27.84
CA ILE A 298 0.87 1.98 -27.30
C ILE A 298 1.70 0.74 -27.62
N VAL A 299 1.08 -0.44 -27.51
CA VAL A 299 1.80 -1.73 -27.58
C VAL A 299 1.70 -2.44 -28.93
N LYS A 300 0.94 -1.88 -29.88
CA LYS A 300 0.85 -2.37 -31.26
C LYS A 300 1.94 -1.78 -32.16
#